data_AF-A0A411HPW6-F1
#
_entry.id   AF-A0A411HPW6-F1
#
_cell.length_a   1.000
_cell.length_b   1.000
_cell.length_c   1.000
_cell.angle_alpha   90.00
_cell.angle_beta   90.00
_cell.angle_gamma   90.00
#
_symmetry.space_group_name_H-M   'P 1'
#
loop_
_entity.id
_entity.type
_entity.pdbx_description
1 polymer ?
#
loop_
_entity_poly.entity_id
_entity_poly.type
_entity_poly.pdbx_seq_one_letter_code
_entity_poly.pdbx_strand_id
1 'polypeptide(L)'
;MSGVPTTFDIEDTYTIADDIGDDSVSSVRTDQGYTPGNGTGAAVSKTGAGTLIFNGFNTYAGATTVSAGTLSGVGSLAGPVTLGNGATIAPGNQDSVGIFNTGAFTWNGGGTMNFRLGATGARSDLLLVSRSLLKGTAGTYRFHFGIGNSPPVVGTAYTLIHASNASAFAPGNFSFISDSSYQNLTGTFSIVSNAVVFTVTGVASDVIFRDGYQ
;
A
#
# COMPACT_ATOMS: atom_id res chain seq x y z
N MET A 1 1.46 17.88 20.02
CA MET A 1 0.66 18.18 18.79
C MET A 1 -0.85 18.22 19.08
N SER A 2 -1.60 19.14 18.44
CA SER A 2 -3.01 19.51 18.72
C SER A 2 -4.09 18.50 18.29
N GLY A 3 -3.73 17.28 17.88
CA GLY A 3 -4.69 16.32 17.29
C GLY A 3 -5.25 16.74 15.92
N VAL A 4 -4.81 17.88 15.37
CA VAL A 4 -5.14 18.31 14.00
C VAL A 4 -4.27 17.53 13.03
N PRO A 5 -4.85 16.83 12.04
CA PRO A 5 -4.08 16.13 11.01
C PRO A 5 -3.20 17.10 10.21
N THR A 6 -1.96 16.69 9.94
CA THR A 6 -1.13 17.33 8.92
C THR A 6 -1.65 16.94 7.56
N THR A 7 -2.16 17.92 6.80
CA THR A 7 -2.68 17.70 5.45
C THR A 7 -1.58 17.91 4.42
N PHE A 8 -1.37 16.89 3.59
CA PHE A 8 -0.55 16.94 2.39
C PHE A 8 -1.48 16.99 1.17
N ASP A 9 -1.66 18.20 0.64
CA ASP A 9 -2.38 18.43 -0.61
C ASP A 9 -1.37 18.46 -1.75
N ILE A 10 -1.17 17.30 -2.39
CA ILE A 10 -0.08 17.08 -3.35
C ILE A 10 -0.66 16.94 -4.74
N GLU A 11 -0.27 17.81 -5.67
CA GLU A 11 -0.65 17.72 -7.08
C GLU A 11 0.33 16.88 -7.91
N ASP A 12 1.63 16.91 -7.58
CA ASP A 12 2.67 16.16 -8.29
C ASP A 12 3.23 15.03 -7.42
N THR A 13 4.51 15.07 -7.03
CA THR A 13 5.12 14.04 -6.17
C THR A 13 5.84 14.70 -5.01
N TYR A 14 5.61 14.19 -3.80
CA TYR A 14 6.32 14.61 -2.61
C TYR A 14 6.86 13.39 -1.87
N THR A 15 8.15 13.40 -1.53
CA THR A 15 8.81 12.30 -0.81
C THR A 15 9.16 12.74 0.60
N ILE A 16 8.71 11.94 1.56
CA ILE A 16 9.15 11.98 2.95
C ILE A 16 10.21 10.90 3.09
N ALA A 17 11.48 11.32 3.00
CA ALA A 17 12.64 10.44 3.08
C ALA A 17 13.07 10.15 4.52
N ASP A 18 12.63 10.98 5.47
CA ASP A 18 12.96 10.87 6.90
C ASP A 18 11.87 10.14 7.69
N ASP A 19 12.17 9.83 8.94
CA ASP A 19 11.24 9.19 9.87
C ASP A 19 10.35 10.24 10.55
N ILE A 20 9.03 10.05 10.50
CA ILE A 20 8.12 10.82 11.37
C ILE A 20 7.99 10.09 12.71
N GLY A 21 8.64 10.65 13.73
CA GLY A 21 8.58 10.18 15.11
C GLY A 21 7.19 10.32 15.74
N ASP A 22 6.93 9.49 16.76
CA ASP A 22 5.77 9.69 17.62
C ASP A 22 6.08 10.74 18.69
N ASP A 23 5.12 11.63 18.92
CA ASP A 23 5.21 12.75 19.87
C ASP A 23 4.07 12.71 20.92
N SER A 24 3.53 11.51 21.14
CA SER A 24 2.42 11.29 22.07
C SER A 24 2.93 11.06 23.50
N VAL A 25 2.01 11.11 24.47
CA VAL A 25 2.27 10.73 25.88
C VAL A 25 2.83 9.30 26.02
N SER A 26 2.68 8.45 24.99
CA SER A 26 3.18 7.08 25.03
C SER A 26 4.66 6.95 24.69
N SER A 27 5.26 7.94 24.02
CA SER A 27 6.64 7.93 23.53
C SER A 27 7.53 9.00 24.16
N VAL A 28 6.96 10.13 24.60
CA VAL A 28 7.75 11.23 25.17
C VAL A 28 7.87 11.13 26.69
N ARG A 29 9.11 11.14 27.18
CA ARG A 29 9.39 11.24 28.62
C ARG A 29 9.05 12.65 29.13
N THR A 30 8.22 12.71 30.17
CA THR A 30 7.78 13.97 30.80
C THR A 30 8.88 14.67 31.61
N ASP A 31 10.06 14.06 31.74
CA ASP A 31 11.19 14.54 32.54
C ASP A 31 12.15 15.48 31.79
N GLN A 32 12.03 15.62 30.46
CA GLN A 32 12.90 16.49 29.63
C GLN A 32 12.29 17.88 29.34
N GLY A 33 11.28 18.30 30.09
CA GLY A 33 10.61 19.60 29.87
C GLY A 33 9.79 19.66 28.58
N TYR A 34 9.51 18.51 27.97
CA TYR A 34 8.65 18.39 26.80
C TYR A 34 7.21 18.10 27.24
N THR A 35 6.27 18.92 26.78
CA THR A 35 4.84 18.67 27.00
C THR A 35 4.33 17.78 25.88
N PRO A 36 4.04 16.48 26.12
CA PRO A 36 3.55 15.58 25.08
C PRO A 36 2.24 16.09 24.47
N GLY A 37 1.98 15.71 23.20
CA GLY A 37 0.68 15.93 22.59
C GLY A 37 -0.42 15.21 23.37
N ASN A 38 -1.59 15.85 23.52
CA ASN A 38 -2.77 15.27 24.18
C ASN A 38 -3.62 14.37 23.24
N GLY A 39 -3.20 14.19 21.98
CA GLY A 39 -3.86 13.34 21.00
C GLY A 39 -3.21 11.96 20.84
N THR A 40 -3.73 11.15 19.91
CA THR A 40 -3.27 9.79 19.60
C THR A 40 -1.93 9.73 18.84
N GLY A 41 -1.12 10.80 18.88
CA GLY A 41 0.07 11.00 18.04
C GLY A 41 -0.21 11.86 16.80
N ALA A 42 0.80 12.08 15.96
CA ALA A 42 0.65 12.79 14.69
C ALA A 42 -0.32 12.03 13.76
N ALA A 43 -1.18 12.75 13.04
CA ALA A 43 -2.08 12.19 12.04
C ALA A 43 -1.80 12.82 10.68
N VAL A 44 -1.95 12.04 9.61
CA VAL A 44 -1.62 12.45 8.24
C VAL A 44 -2.87 12.35 7.37
N SER A 45 -3.17 13.40 6.60
CA SER A 45 -4.23 13.39 5.59
C SER A 45 -3.62 13.65 4.22
N LYS A 46 -3.74 12.70 3.29
CA LYS A 46 -3.29 12.86 1.91
C LYS A 46 -4.47 13.22 1.00
N THR A 47 -4.39 14.40 0.39
CA THR A 47 -5.31 14.93 -0.62
C THR A 47 -4.54 15.33 -1.88
N GLY A 48 -5.20 15.89 -2.88
CA GLY A 48 -4.60 16.21 -4.17
C GLY A 48 -4.37 14.97 -5.04
N ALA A 49 -4.27 15.17 -6.35
CA ALA A 49 -4.19 14.07 -7.33
C ALA A 49 -2.85 13.33 -7.35
N GLY A 50 -1.80 13.96 -6.81
CA GLY A 50 -0.43 13.50 -6.85
C GLY A 50 -0.08 12.34 -5.91
N THR A 51 1.22 12.03 -5.84
CA THR A 51 1.81 10.94 -5.07
C THR A 51 2.55 11.44 -3.84
N LEU A 52 2.22 10.89 -2.68
CA LEU A 52 3.00 11.05 -1.45
C LEU A 52 3.77 9.76 -1.19
N ILE A 53 5.10 9.86 -1.08
CA ILE A 53 6.01 8.73 -0.91
C ILE A 53 6.55 8.72 0.53
N PHE A 54 6.37 7.62 1.25
CA PHE A 54 6.96 7.37 2.57
C PHE A 54 8.04 6.30 2.51
N ASN A 55 9.30 6.73 2.66
CA ASN A 55 10.44 5.82 2.63
C ASN A 55 11.11 5.63 4.00
N GLY A 56 10.82 6.49 4.97
CA GLY A 56 11.26 6.32 6.37
C GLY A 56 10.42 5.34 7.19
N PHE A 57 10.89 5.05 8.40
CA PHE A 57 10.22 4.26 9.43
C PHE A 57 9.39 5.16 10.35
N ASN A 58 8.13 5.40 9.98
CA ASN A 58 7.29 6.36 10.69
C ASN A 58 6.61 5.69 11.88
N THR A 59 6.93 6.17 13.08
CA THR A 59 6.45 5.57 14.35
C THR A 59 5.21 6.24 14.90
N TYR A 60 4.72 7.34 14.30
CA TYR A 60 3.52 8.02 14.79
C TYR A 60 2.32 7.07 14.90
N ALA A 61 1.60 7.19 16.01
CA ALA A 61 0.48 6.30 16.32
C ALA A 61 -0.86 6.77 15.71
N GLY A 62 -0.95 8.03 15.28
CA GLY A 62 -2.16 8.59 14.70
C GLY A 62 -2.46 8.04 13.29
N ALA A 63 -3.68 8.27 12.83
CA ALA A 63 -4.14 7.70 11.57
C ALA A 63 -3.52 8.38 10.35
N THR A 64 -3.31 7.60 9.30
CA THR A 64 -3.05 8.08 7.94
C THR A 64 -4.30 7.89 7.09
N THR A 65 -4.89 8.97 6.61
CA THR A 65 -6.06 8.92 5.72
C THR A 65 -5.66 9.34 4.33
N VAL A 66 -5.87 8.46 3.34
CA VAL A 66 -5.63 8.76 1.92
C VAL A 66 -6.97 9.02 1.27
N SER A 67 -7.28 10.29 1.05
CA SER A 67 -8.57 10.73 0.49
C SER A 67 -8.52 10.85 -1.03
N ALA A 68 -7.36 11.17 -1.61
CA ALA A 68 -7.15 11.29 -3.05
C ALA A 68 -5.68 11.06 -3.44
N GLY A 69 -5.48 10.78 -4.73
CA GLY A 69 -4.16 10.52 -5.30
C GLY A 69 -3.56 9.20 -4.81
N THR A 70 -2.23 9.15 -4.72
CA THR A 70 -1.48 7.94 -4.39
C THR A 70 -0.66 8.09 -3.11
N LEU A 71 -0.72 7.09 -2.23
CA LEU A 71 0.25 6.87 -1.16
C LEU A 71 1.19 5.74 -1.58
N SER A 72 2.49 5.97 -1.56
CA SER A 72 3.50 5.02 -2.05
C SER A 72 4.72 4.98 -1.13
N GLY A 73 5.66 4.07 -1.39
CA GLY A 73 6.94 4.02 -0.71
C GLY A 73 7.36 2.62 -0.28
N VAL A 74 8.53 2.56 0.36
CA VAL A 74 9.15 1.35 0.90
C VAL A 74 9.32 1.37 2.42
N GLY A 75 8.81 2.40 3.07
CA GLY A 75 8.95 2.63 4.50
C GLY A 75 7.93 1.87 5.36
N SER A 76 7.66 2.41 6.55
CA SER A 76 6.62 1.91 7.44
C SER A 76 5.76 3.02 8.03
N LEU A 77 4.49 2.71 8.29
CA LEU A 77 3.53 3.53 9.02
C LEU A 77 2.99 2.72 10.22
N ALA A 78 3.35 3.10 11.45
CA ALA A 78 2.93 2.36 12.65
C ALA A 78 1.43 2.51 12.98
N GLY A 79 0.89 3.71 12.73
CA GLY A 79 -0.52 4.04 12.88
C GLY A 79 -1.44 3.33 11.88
N PRO A 80 -2.76 3.36 12.10
CA PRO A 80 -3.72 2.80 11.15
C PRO A 80 -3.77 3.61 9.86
N VAL A 81 -3.98 2.93 8.74
CA VAL A 81 -4.14 3.55 7.41
C VAL A 81 -5.57 3.34 6.93
N THR A 82 -6.20 4.40 6.42
CA THR A 82 -7.50 4.34 5.75
C THR A 82 -7.35 4.76 4.30
N LEU A 83 -7.61 3.84 3.37
CA LEU A 83 -7.64 4.12 1.94
C LEU A 83 -9.05 4.50 1.52
N GLY A 84 -9.25 5.75 1.09
CA GLY A 84 -10.54 6.29 0.65
C GLY A 84 -10.97 5.81 -0.74
N ASN A 85 -12.21 6.15 -1.11
CA ASN A 85 -12.72 5.93 -2.45
C ASN A 85 -11.96 6.81 -3.46
N GLY A 86 -11.50 6.23 -4.58
CA GLY A 86 -10.73 6.94 -5.60
C GLY A 86 -9.26 7.16 -5.24
N ALA A 87 -8.85 6.85 -4.01
CA ALA A 87 -7.47 6.88 -3.59
C ALA A 87 -6.73 5.59 -3.99
N THR A 88 -5.41 5.70 -4.10
CA THR A 88 -4.52 4.58 -4.43
C THR A 88 -3.47 4.37 -3.35
N ILE A 89 -3.16 3.11 -3.04
CA ILE A 89 -1.91 2.74 -2.38
C ILE A 89 -1.03 1.95 -3.35
N ALA A 90 0.26 2.25 -3.38
CA ALA A 90 1.23 1.65 -4.28
C ALA A 90 2.54 1.32 -3.54
N PRO A 91 2.70 0.11 -2.99
CA PRO A 91 3.98 -0.32 -2.41
C PRO A 91 5.12 -0.22 -3.42
N GLY A 92 6.33 0.03 -2.93
CA GLY A 92 7.46 0.35 -3.79
C GLY A 92 7.53 1.84 -4.13
N ASN A 93 8.52 2.22 -4.92
CA ASN A 93 8.65 3.57 -5.46
C ASN A 93 7.97 3.65 -6.84
N GLN A 94 7.92 4.83 -7.45
CA GLN A 94 7.21 5.05 -8.72
C GLN A 94 7.73 4.17 -9.88
N ASP A 95 9.01 3.79 -9.86
CA ASP A 95 9.64 3.01 -10.93
C ASP A 95 10.27 1.69 -10.43
N SER A 96 9.97 1.28 -9.19
CA SER A 96 10.61 0.09 -8.61
C SER A 96 9.66 -0.66 -7.70
N VAL A 97 9.76 -1.98 -7.76
CA VAL A 97 9.01 -2.84 -6.86
C VAL A 97 9.47 -2.66 -5.41
N GLY A 98 8.59 -2.85 -4.43
CA GLY A 98 8.99 -2.79 -3.05
C GLY A 98 7.93 -3.22 -2.04
N ILE A 99 8.35 -3.20 -0.78
CA ILE A 99 7.54 -3.62 0.35
C ILE A 99 7.17 -2.38 1.13
N PHE A 100 5.88 -2.18 1.39
CA PHE A 100 5.40 -1.10 2.25
C PHE A 100 4.73 -1.67 3.50
N ASN A 101 5.07 -1.18 4.68
CA ASN A 101 4.52 -1.69 5.94
C ASN A 101 3.54 -0.69 6.56
N THR A 102 2.41 -1.18 7.03
CA THR A 102 1.35 -0.38 7.65
C THR A 102 0.86 -1.01 8.95
N GLY A 103 0.20 -0.20 9.78
CA GLY A 103 -0.53 -0.64 10.96
C GLY A 103 -1.74 -1.51 10.63
N ALA A 104 -2.90 -1.18 11.20
CA ALA A 104 -4.16 -1.71 10.67
C ALA A 104 -4.47 -1.01 9.35
N PHE A 105 -5.03 -1.72 8.38
CA PHE A 105 -5.34 -1.15 7.07
C PHE A 105 -6.83 -1.27 6.78
N THR A 106 -7.54 -0.15 6.70
CA THR A 106 -8.95 -0.09 6.29
C THR A 106 -9.02 0.25 4.81
N TRP A 107 -9.47 -0.70 4.01
CA TRP A 107 -9.72 -0.51 2.59
C TRP A 107 -11.19 -0.14 2.39
N ASN A 108 -11.50 1.08 1.94
CA ASN A 108 -12.85 1.46 1.53
C ASN A 108 -13.11 1.04 0.07
N GLY A 109 -14.34 0.63 -0.22
CA GLY A 109 -14.79 0.34 -1.58
C GLY A 109 -14.57 1.53 -2.51
N GLY A 110 -13.99 1.27 -3.68
CA GLY A 110 -13.57 2.28 -4.64
C GLY A 110 -12.10 2.70 -4.52
N GLY A 111 -11.41 2.34 -3.44
CA GLY A 111 -9.95 2.48 -3.34
C GLY A 111 -9.22 1.44 -4.19
N THR A 112 -8.05 1.79 -4.73
CA THR A 112 -7.24 0.91 -5.60
C THR A 112 -5.91 0.55 -4.95
N MET A 113 -5.50 -0.70 -5.08
CA MET A 113 -4.15 -1.16 -4.74
C MET A 113 -3.34 -1.34 -6.02
N ASN A 114 -2.40 -0.44 -6.29
CA ASN A 114 -1.55 -0.49 -7.47
C ASN A 114 -0.27 -1.29 -7.17
N PHE A 115 -0.08 -2.40 -7.87
CA PHE A 115 0.94 -3.40 -7.59
C PHE A 115 1.65 -3.79 -8.86
N ARG A 116 2.96 -3.98 -8.81
CA ARG A 116 3.76 -4.53 -9.90
C ARG A 116 4.06 -5.99 -9.60
N LEU A 117 3.83 -6.85 -10.59
CA LEU A 117 4.19 -8.25 -10.52
C LEU A 117 5.45 -8.50 -11.36
N GLY A 118 6.48 -9.06 -10.72
CA GLY A 118 7.71 -9.46 -11.36
C GLY A 118 7.80 -10.96 -11.64
N ALA A 119 8.97 -11.41 -12.12
CA ALA A 119 9.25 -12.83 -12.39
C ALA A 119 9.09 -13.74 -11.16
N THR A 120 9.17 -13.22 -9.94
CA THR A 120 8.99 -13.96 -8.68
C THR A 120 8.27 -13.08 -7.64
N GLY A 121 7.74 -13.68 -6.57
CA GLY A 121 7.13 -12.93 -5.47
C GLY A 121 8.07 -11.91 -4.81
N ALA A 122 9.36 -12.22 -4.70
CA ALA A 122 10.37 -11.30 -4.15
C ALA A 122 10.71 -10.13 -5.11
N ARG A 123 10.30 -10.21 -6.37
CA ARG A 123 10.43 -9.17 -7.39
C ARG A 123 9.10 -8.50 -7.70
N SER A 124 8.15 -8.57 -6.77
CA SER A 124 6.83 -7.97 -6.86
C SER A 124 6.59 -7.04 -5.68
N ASP A 125 5.60 -6.15 -5.82
CA ASP A 125 5.12 -5.31 -4.73
C ASP A 125 4.44 -6.15 -3.65
N LEU A 126 4.61 -5.72 -2.38
CA LEU A 126 4.00 -6.34 -1.22
C LEU A 126 3.57 -5.28 -0.21
N LEU A 127 2.32 -5.36 0.23
CA LEU A 127 1.84 -4.60 1.40
C LEU A 127 1.88 -5.50 2.63
N LEU A 128 2.66 -5.11 3.64
CA LEU A 128 2.61 -5.71 4.97
C LEU A 128 1.63 -4.92 5.85
N VAL A 129 0.72 -5.64 6.49
CA VAL A 129 -0.26 -5.08 7.42
C VAL A 129 -0.01 -5.73 8.76
N SER A 130 0.68 -5.02 9.65
CA SER A 130 1.11 -5.54 10.96
C SER A 130 -0.06 -5.85 11.92
N ARG A 131 -1.29 -5.48 11.54
CA ARG A 131 -2.52 -5.77 12.29
C ARG A 131 -3.59 -6.35 11.34
N SER A 132 -4.82 -5.88 11.46
CA SER A 132 -5.94 -6.36 10.64
C SER A 132 -6.03 -5.61 9.31
N LEU A 133 -6.29 -6.36 8.24
CA LEU A 133 -6.83 -5.85 6.98
C LEU A 133 -8.36 -5.81 7.10
N LEU A 134 -8.93 -4.61 7.11
CA LEU A 134 -10.33 -4.33 7.40
C LEU A 134 -11.07 -3.86 6.15
N LYS A 135 -12.34 -4.24 6.04
CA LYS A 135 -13.27 -3.66 5.07
C LYS A 135 -13.85 -2.37 5.64
N GLY A 136 -13.73 -1.29 4.88
CA GLY A 136 -14.42 -0.03 5.12
C GLY A 136 -15.78 0.00 4.44
N THR A 137 -16.08 1.10 3.74
CA THR A 137 -17.33 1.25 2.99
C THR A 137 -17.48 0.19 1.89
N ALA A 138 -18.72 -0.18 1.55
CA ALA A 138 -18.98 -1.12 0.47
C ALA A 138 -18.55 -0.55 -0.90
N GLY A 139 -18.20 -1.44 -1.84
CA GLY A 139 -17.81 -1.08 -3.20
C GLY A 139 -16.82 -2.08 -3.78
N THR A 140 -16.07 -1.67 -4.81
CA THR A 140 -15.05 -2.50 -5.46
C THR A 140 -13.73 -2.43 -4.70
N TYR A 141 -13.14 -3.58 -4.39
CA TYR A 141 -11.79 -3.70 -3.85
C TYR A 141 -10.87 -4.17 -4.97
N ARG A 142 -10.26 -3.21 -5.67
CA ARG A 142 -9.56 -3.44 -6.94
C ARG A 142 -8.05 -3.43 -6.78
N PHE A 143 -7.40 -4.46 -7.31
CA PHE A 143 -5.98 -4.40 -7.64
C PHE A 143 -5.78 -3.85 -9.05
N HIS A 144 -4.78 -2.99 -9.23
CA HIS A 144 -4.29 -2.61 -10.54
C HIS A 144 -2.89 -3.23 -10.68
N PHE A 145 -2.71 -4.12 -11.65
CA PHE A 145 -1.44 -4.81 -11.86
C PHE A 145 -0.65 -4.18 -13.00
N GLY A 146 0.58 -3.76 -12.69
CA GLY A 146 1.63 -3.49 -13.67
C GLY A 146 2.68 -4.59 -13.71
N ILE A 147 3.64 -4.45 -14.62
CA ILE A 147 4.81 -5.34 -14.70
C ILE A 147 5.96 -4.74 -13.89
N GLY A 148 6.64 -5.58 -13.11
CA GLY A 148 7.91 -5.23 -12.48
C GLY A 148 9.05 -5.15 -13.50
N ASN A 149 10.27 -5.49 -13.10
CA ASN A 149 11.40 -5.51 -14.06
C ASN A 149 11.24 -6.58 -15.16
N SER A 150 10.44 -7.61 -14.91
CA SER A 150 10.16 -8.69 -15.86
C SER A 150 8.73 -9.18 -15.66
N PRO A 151 8.05 -9.72 -16.68
CA PRO A 151 6.68 -10.20 -16.56
C PRO A 151 6.51 -11.28 -15.48
N PRO A 152 5.31 -11.39 -14.88
CA PRO A 152 5.01 -12.49 -13.98
C PRO A 152 4.94 -13.83 -14.71
N VAL A 153 5.04 -14.93 -13.96
CA VAL A 153 5.14 -16.30 -14.51
C VAL A 153 3.86 -17.08 -14.22
N VAL A 154 3.31 -17.75 -15.25
CA VAL A 154 2.13 -18.62 -15.11
C VAL A 154 2.36 -19.71 -14.07
N GLY A 155 1.36 -19.96 -13.23
CA GLY A 155 1.42 -20.91 -12.11
C GLY A 155 2.06 -20.34 -10.85
N THR A 156 2.66 -19.15 -10.89
CA THR A 156 3.27 -18.52 -9.71
C THR A 156 2.20 -17.85 -8.86
N ALA A 157 2.29 -18.11 -7.55
CA ALA A 157 1.48 -17.46 -6.53
C ALA A 157 2.23 -16.25 -5.96
N TYR A 158 1.63 -15.07 -6.06
CA TYR A 158 2.18 -13.81 -5.58
C TYR A 158 1.43 -13.37 -4.33
N THR A 159 2.12 -13.29 -3.19
CA THR A 159 1.56 -12.65 -2.01
C THR A 159 1.51 -11.14 -2.22
N LEU A 160 0.31 -10.58 -2.26
CA LEU A 160 0.09 -9.14 -2.46
C LEU A 160 -0.03 -8.42 -1.11
N ILE A 161 -0.75 -9.03 -0.17
CA ILE A 161 -0.91 -8.50 1.16
C ILE A 161 -0.59 -9.60 2.15
N HIS A 162 0.21 -9.32 3.16
CA HIS A 162 0.31 -10.18 4.34
C HIS A 162 -0.17 -9.39 5.55
N ALA A 163 -1.33 -9.80 6.10
CA ALA A 163 -1.88 -9.20 7.31
C ALA A 163 -1.74 -10.15 8.51
N SER A 164 -1.74 -9.63 9.73
CA SER A 164 -1.90 -10.48 10.92
C SER A 164 -3.32 -11.04 11.02
N ASN A 165 -4.30 -10.35 10.44
CA ASN A 165 -5.67 -10.85 10.30
C ASN A 165 -6.30 -10.32 8.99
N ALA A 166 -6.72 -11.22 8.11
CA ALA A 166 -7.42 -10.88 6.87
C ALA A 166 -8.86 -11.42 6.80
N SER A 167 -9.44 -11.85 7.92
CA SER A 167 -10.74 -12.53 7.99
C SER A 167 -11.92 -11.68 7.52
N ALA A 168 -11.74 -10.35 7.41
CA ALA A 168 -12.77 -9.46 6.86
C ALA A 168 -12.99 -9.68 5.35
N PHE A 169 -12.02 -10.25 4.64
CA PHE A 169 -12.06 -10.47 3.21
C PHE A 169 -12.22 -11.95 2.85
N ALA A 170 -12.79 -12.19 1.68
CA ALA A 170 -12.84 -13.46 0.99
C ALA A 170 -12.36 -13.25 -0.46
N PRO A 171 -11.85 -14.29 -1.14
CA PRO A 171 -11.31 -14.15 -2.50
C PRO A 171 -12.25 -13.47 -3.50
N GLY A 172 -13.56 -13.76 -3.44
CA GLY A 172 -14.57 -13.16 -4.31
C GLY A 172 -14.84 -11.67 -4.08
N ASN A 173 -14.19 -11.04 -3.10
CA ASN A 173 -14.30 -9.59 -2.90
C ASN A 173 -13.33 -8.80 -3.79
N PHE A 174 -12.29 -9.46 -4.31
CA PHE A 174 -11.25 -8.81 -5.08
C PHE A 174 -11.55 -8.86 -6.57
N SER A 175 -11.29 -7.75 -7.24
CA SER A 175 -11.18 -7.69 -8.69
C SER A 175 -9.82 -7.15 -9.08
N PHE A 176 -9.43 -7.32 -10.34
CA PHE A 176 -8.24 -6.67 -10.84
C PHE A 176 -8.45 -6.12 -12.25
N ILE A 177 -7.63 -5.12 -12.57
CA ILE A 177 -7.34 -4.68 -13.92
C ILE A 177 -5.83 -4.75 -14.11
N SER A 178 -5.37 -4.82 -15.36
CA SER A 178 -3.95 -4.73 -15.70
C SER A 178 -3.70 -3.44 -16.45
N ASP A 179 -2.49 -2.90 -16.34
CA ASP A 179 -2.04 -1.78 -17.18
C ASP A 179 -1.86 -2.22 -18.64
N SER A 180 -1.55 -1.26 -19.51
CA SER A 180 -1.34 -1.49 -20.93
C SER A 180 -0.05 -2.24 -21.26
N SER A 181 0.83 -2.51 -20.28
CA SER A 181 2.03 -3.32 -20.49
C SER A 181 1.70 -4.82 -20.61
N TYR A 182 0.51 -5.21 -20.16
CA TYR A 182 -0.08 -6.51 -20.42
C TYR A 182 -0.94 -6.49 -21.69
N GLN A 183 -0.73 -7.47 -22.58
CA GLN A 183 -1.69 -7.82 -23.61
C GLN A 183 -2.82 -8.68 -23.02
N ASN A 184 -2.47 -9.51 -22.03
CA ASN A 184 -3.41 -10.28 -21.22
C ASN A 184 -2.79 -10.61 -19.86
N LEU A 185 -3.59 -10.57 -18.80
CA LEU A 185 -3.27 -11.14 -17.50
C LEU A 185 -4.51 -11.83 -16.95
N THR A 186 -4.40 -13.14 -16.69
CA THR A 186 -5.44 -13.91 -16.00
C THR A 186 -4.87 -14.52 -14.73
N GLY A 187 -5.71 -14.64 -13.71
CA GLY A 187 -5.33 -15.25 -12.45
C GLY A 187 -6.50 -15.34 -11.47
N THR A 188 -6.23 -15.96 -10.33
CA THR A 188 -7.22 -16.19 -9.29
C THR A 188 -6.72 -15.67 -7.95
N PHE A 189 -7.61 -15.07 -7.17
CA PHE A 189 -7.32 -14.70 -5.79
C PHE A 189 -7.56 -15.87 -4.85
N SER A 190 -6.76 -15.94 -3.79
CA SER A 190 -6.97 -16.80 -2.63
C SER A 190 -6.56 -16.06 -1.35
N ILE A 191 -7.00 -16.56 -0.20
CA ILE A 191 -6.51 -16.12 1.10
C ILE A 191 -5.93 -17.34 1.81
N VAL A 192 -4.63 -17.29 2.13
CA VAL A 192 -3.89 -18.38 2.77
C VAL A 192 -3.14 -17.80 3.96
N SER A 193 -3.41 -18.30 5.17
CA SER A 193 -2.72 -17.86 6.40
C SER A 193 -2.71 -16.33 6.58
N ASN A 194 -3.86 -15.68 6.39
CA ASN A 194 -4.02 -14.21 6.41
C ASN A 194 -3.27 -13.42 5.31
N ALA A 195 -2.75 -14.09 4.29
CA ALA A 195 -2.18 -13.46 3.11
C ALA A 195 -3.17 -13.45 1.95
N VAL A 196 -3.35 -12.29 1.31
CA VAL A 196 -4.04 -12.19 0.02
C VAL A 196 -3.05 -12.55 -1.07
N VAL A 197 -3.38 -13.59 -1.85
CA VAL A 197 -2.50 -14.17 -2.86
C VAL A 197 -3.20 -14.11 -4.21
N PHE A 198 -2.46 -13.74 -5.25
CA PHE A 198 -2.89 -13.84 -6.64
C PHE A 198 -2.03 -14.86 -7.37
N THR A 199 -2.68 -15.90 -7.90
CA THR A 199 -2.01 -16.93 -8.71
C THR A 199 -2.25 -16.65 -10.17
N VAL A 200 -1.18 -16.41 -10.93
CA VAL A 200 -1.26 -16.14 -12.36
C VAL A 200 -1.62 -17.44 -13.09
N THR A 201 -2.65 -17.40 -13.92
CA THR A 201 -3.08 -18.53 -14.75
C THR A 201 -2.81 -18.31 -16.24
N GLY A 202 -2.49 -17.08 -16.63
CA GLY A 202 -2.12 -16.73 -18.00
C GLY A 202 -1.52 -15.33 -18.04
N VAL A 203 -0.50 -15.15 -18.87
CA VAL A 203 0.12 -13.84 -19.10
C VAL A 203 0.57 -13.73 -20.56
N ALA A 204 0.31 -12.58 -21.17
CA ALA A 204 0.91 -12.16 -22.42
C ALA A 204 1.32 -10.69 -22.28
N SER A 205 2.54 -10.36 -22.67
CA SER A 205 3.09 -9.02 -22.57
C SER A 205 4.08 -8.76 -23.71
N ASP A 206 4.14 -7.51 -24.14
CA ASP A 206 5.11 -7.03 -25.12
C ASP A 206 6.49 -6.72 -24.49
N VAL A 207 6.57 -6.69 -23.15
CA VAL A 207 7.81 -6.38 -22.41
C VAL A 207 8.88 -7.46 -22.62
N ILE A 208 8.51 -8.69 -23.00
CA ILE A 208 9.44 -9.77 -23.35
C ILE A 208 10.33 -9.37 -24.55
N PHE A 209 9.88 -8.47 -25.42
CA PHE A 209 10.64 -7.99 -26.57
C PHE A 209 11.43 -6.70 -26.29
N ARG A 210 11.31 -6.10 -25.09
CA ARG A 210 12.00 -4.84 -24.75
C ARG A 210 13.51 -5.03 -24.52
N ASP A 211 13.93 -6.22 -24.11
CA ASP A 211 15.33 -6.51 -23.76
C ASP A 211 16.16 -7.13 -24.91
N GLY A 212 15.59 -7.21 -26.13
CA GLY A 212 16.26 -7.82 -27.28
C GLY A 212 16.37 -9.34 -27.17
N TYR A 213 16.40 -10.02 -28.31
CA TYR A 213 16.60 -11.47 -28.38
C TYR A 213 17.83 -11.91 -27.57
N GLN A 214 17.64 -12.84 -26.62
CA GLN A 214 18.67 -13.82 -26.28
C GLN A 214 18.36 -15.13 -27.01
#